data_AF-A0A1G8HCL4-F1
#
_entry.id   AF-A0A1G8HCL4-F1
#
_cell.length_a   1.000
_cell.length_b   1.000
_cell.length_c   1.000
_cell.angle_alpha   90.00
_cell.angle_beta   90.00
_cell.angle_gamma   90.00
#
_symmetry.space_group_name_H-M   'P 1'
#
loop_
_entity.id
_entity.type
_entity.pdbx_description
1 polymer ?
#
loop_
_entity_poly.entity_id
_entity_poly.type
_entity_poly.pdbx_seq_one_letter_code
_entity_poly.pdbx_strand_id
1 'polypeptide(L)'
;MKTDWELIRTLLNQAIDMCEKIDSLEVSPDDRPLSDGKATVFEYLTSSYIYPENTVLDIIRAKHQTGQDNPYIPETAKILLNVSAVCSNLIGVKDLDSPVQLNTNKAKSIRKMVNNLNDFYRDHAAQGIEAAVKHRNE
;
A
#
# COMPACT_ATOMS: atom_id res chain seq x y z
N MET A 1 -7.97 -1.09 -21.24
CA MET A 1 -7.37 -1.81 -20.10
C MET A 1 -8.49 -2.12 -19.12
N LYS A 2 -8.73 -3.39 -18.76
CA LYS A 2 -9.74 -3.76 -17.76
C LYS A 2 -8.99 -4.24 -16.52
N THR A 3 -8.74 -3.34 -15.58
CA THR A 3 -8.16 -3.67 -14.27
C THR A 3 -9.25 -4.29 -13.41
N ASP A 4 -8.98 -5.43 -12.78
CA ASP A 4 -9.83 -6.00 -11.74
C ASP A 4 -9.55 -5.29 -10.41
N TRP A 5 -10.28 -4.21 -10.15
CA TRP A 5 -10.10 -3.41 -8.94
C TRP A 5 -10.58 -4.14 -7.67
N GLU A 6 -11.54 -5.07 -7.79
CA GLU A 6 -12.02 -5.85 -6.65
C GLU A 6 -10.95 -6.84 -6.17
N LEU A 7 -10.24 -7.49 -7.10
CA LEU A 7 -9.11 -8.35 -6.76
C LEU A 7 -8.02 -7.58 -6.01
N ILE A 8 -7.64 -6.39 -6.50
CA ILE A 8 -6.62 -5.54 -5.86
C ILE A 8 -7.07 -5.10 -4.47
N ARG A 9 -8.31 -4.60 -4.35
CA ARG A 9 -8.85 -4.14 -3.06
C ARG A 9 -8.92 -5.28 -2.04
N THR A 10 -9.35 -6.46 -2.47
CA THR A 10 -9.42 -7.64 -1.61
C THR A 10 -8.04 -8.02 -1.09
N LEU A 11 -7.04 -8.10 -1.96
CA LEU A 11 -5.67 -8.43 -1.56
C LEU A 11 -5.11 -7.41 -0.55
N LEU A 12 -5.27 -6.12 -0.82
CA LEU A 12 -4.80 -5.06 0.09
C LEU A 12 -5.50 -5.13 1.45
N ASN A 13 -6.82 -5.30 1.48
CA ASN A 13 -7.55 -5.40 2.73
C ASN A 13 -7.13 -6.63 3.54
N GLN A 14 -6.98 -7.80 2.91
CA GLN A 14 -6.53 -9.01 3.62
C GLN A 14 -5.11 -8.85 4.20
N ALA A 15 -4.21 -8.17 3.50
CA ALA A 15 -2.89 -7.85 4.03
C ALA A 15 -2.96 -6.89 5.22
N ILE A 16 -3.81 -5.87 5.15
CA ILE A 16 -4.07 -4.93 6.26
C ILE A 16 -4.65 -5.67 7.46
N ASP A 17 -5.70 -6.46 7.28
CA ASP A 17 -6.35 -7.25 8.34
C ASP A 17 -5.34 -8.16 9.06
N MET A 18 -4.44 -8.81 8.31
CA MET A 18 -3.37 -9.64 8.87
C MET A 18 -2.38 -8.79 9.69
N CYS A 19 -1.93 -7.64 9.18
CA CYS A 19 -1.03 -6.73 9.90
C CYS A 19 -1.68 -6.20 11.19
N GLU A 20 -2.94 -5.76 11.13
CA GLU A 20 -3.71 -5.32 12.30
C GLU A 20 -3.84 -6.45 13.32
N LYS A 21 -4.03 -7.70 12.86
CA LYS A 21 -4.09 -8.85 13.74
C LYS A 21 -2.75 -9.11 14.44
N ILE A 22 -1.63 -9.03 13.72
CA ILE A 22 -0.28 -9.16 14.30
C ILE A 22 -0.05 -8.08 15.35
N ASP A 23 -0.38 -6.82 15.05
CA ASP A 23 -0.25 -5.70 15.99
C ASP A 23 -1.12 -5.93 17.25
N SER A 24 -2.36 -6.41 17.09
CA SER A 24 -3.27 -6.69 18.21
C SER A 24 -2.79 -7.82 19.14
N LEU A 25 -1.88 -8.68 18.65
CA LEU A 25 -1.29 -9.77 19.41
C LEU A 25 -0.01 -9.33 20.15
N GLU A 26 0.44 -8.08 19.95
CA GLU A 26 1.65 -7.52 20.53
C GLU A 26 2.89 -8.41 20.30
N VAL A 27 2.96 -9.06 19.12
CA VAL A 27 4.04 -10.00 18.77
C VAL A 27 5.40 -9.31 18.87
N SER A 28 6.25 -9.85 19.74
CA SER A 28 7.60 -9.35 20.01
C SER A 28 8.67 -10.22 19.34
N PRO A 29 9.94 -9.75 19.27
CA PRO A 29 11.04 -10.58 18.81
C PRO A 29 11.23 -11.87 19.61
N ASP A 30 10.85 -11.89 20.89
CA ASP A 30 11.00 -13.06 21.77
C ASP A 30 9.97 -14.16 21.45
N ASP A 31 8.87 -13.82 20.79
CA ASP A 31 7.82 -14.76 20.38
C ASP A 31 8.19 -15.54 19.11
N ARG A 32 9.23 -15.10 18.38
CA ARG A 32 9.68 -15.70 17.11
C ARG A 32 9.86 -17.22 17.14
N PRO A 33 10.41 -17.85 18.21
CA PRO A 33 10.57 -19.30 18.29
C PRO A 33 9.28 -20.06 18.64
N LEU A 34 8.21 -19.39 19.08
CA LEU A 34 6.95 -20.06 19.41
C LEU A 34 6.39 -20.74 18.17
N SER A 35 5.85 -21.96 18.34
CA SER A 35 5.34 -22.78 17.25
C SER A 35 4.00 -23.39 17.57
N ASP A 36 3.16 -23.52 16.55
CA ASP A 36 1.90 -24.27 16.58
C ASP A 36 2.05 -25.74 16.14
N GLY A 37 3.29 -26.20 15.92
CA GLY A 37 3.62 -27.54 15.40
C GLY A 37 3.65 -27.64 13.87
N LYS A 38 3.29 -26.59 13.13
CA LYS A 38 3.43 -26.51 11.67
C LYS A 38 4.52 -25.53 11.26
N ALA A 39 4.55 -24.37 11.90
CA ALA A 39 5.58 -23.37 11.70
C ALA A 39 5.77 -22.56 12.98
N THR A 40 6.85 -21.80 12.99
CA THR A 40 7.15 -20.81 14.03
C THR A 40 6.54 -19.46 13.67
N VAL A 41 6.36 -18.59 14.67
CA VAL A 41 5.98 -17.19 14.45
C VAL A 41 6.94 -16.53 13.46
N PHE A 42 8.25 -16.80 13.57
CA PHE A 42 9.24 -16.30 12.62
C PHE A 42 8.95 -16.74 11.18
N GLU A 43 8.69 -18.03 10.95
CA GLU A 43 8.40 -18.56 9.61
C GLU A 43 7.11 -17.99 9.02
N TYR A 44 6.08 -17.80 9.83
CA TYR A 44 4.86 -17.11 9.40
C TYR A 44 5.14 -15.66 8.98
N LEU A 45 5.81 -14.89 9.84
CA LEU A 45 6.16 -13.49 9.55
C LEU A 45 7.05 -13.37 8.31
N THR A 46 8.06 -14.24 8.17
CA THR A 46 8.94 -14.28 7.00
C THR A 46 8.18 -14.60 5.73
N SER A 47 7.32 -15.61 5.76
CA SER A 47 6.52 -15.99 4.60
C SER A 47 5.56 -14.87 4.17
N SER A 48 5.03 -14.12 5.13
CA SER A 48 4.09 -13.01 4.86
C SER A 48 4.69 -11.88 4.00
N TYR A 49 6.02 -11.66 4.02
CA TYR A 49 6.66 -10.69 3.11
C TYR A 49 7.37 -11.34 1.92
N ILE A 50 7.89 -12.57 2.05
CA ILE A 50 8.55 -13.27 0.94
C ILE A 50 7.56 -13.77 -0.12
N TYR A 51 6.38 -14.23 0.27
CA TYR A 51 5.40 -14.78 -0.68
C TYR A 51 4.89 -13.71 -1.69
N PRO A 52 4.54 -12.48 -1.27
CA PRO A 52 4.25 -11.40 -2.21
C PRO A 52 5.40 -11.07 -3.16
N GLU A 53 6.65 -11.04 -2.68
CA GLU A 53 7.83 -10.76 -3.53
C GLU A 53 7.97 -11.79 -4.66
N ASN A 54 7.85 -13.07 -4.33
CA ASN A 54 7.87 -14.15 -5.33
C ASN A 54 6.70 -14.04 -6.31
N THR A 55 5.50 -13.73 -5.80
CA THR A 55 4.30 -13.55 -6.61
C THR A 55 4.47 -12.41 -7.63
N VAL A 56 5.13 -11.31 -7.26
CA VAL A 56 5.45 -10.22 -8.20
C VAL A 56 6.33 -10.71 -9.35
N LEU A 57 7.35 -11.51 -9.06
CA LEU A 57 8.23 -12.09 -10.10
C LEU A 57 7.43 -13.01 -11.04
N ASP A 58 6.53 -13.82 -10.51
CA ASP A 58 5.70 -14.71 -11.31
C ASP A 58 4.69 -13.96 -12.17
N ILE A 59 4.10 -12.87 -11.66
CA ILE A 59 3.25 -11.98 -12.47
C ILE A 59 4.05 -11.35 -13.61
N ILE A 60 5.28 -10.88 -13.36
CA ILE A 60 6.14 -10.31 -14.41
C ILE A 60 6.45 -11.36 -15.48
N ARG A 61 6.81 -12.58 -15.08
CA ARG A 61 7.07 -13.70 -16.01
C ARG A 61 5.82 -14.06 -16.81
N ALA A 62 4.65 -14.14 -16.17
CA ALA A 62 3.39 -14.46 -16.83
C ALA A 62 3.01 -13.37 -17.86
N LYS A 63 3.23 -12.09 -17.53
CA LYS A 63 3.04 -10.99 -18.49
C LYS A 63 3.98 -11.10 -19.69
N HIS A 64 5.24 -11.44 -19.46
CA HIS A 64 6.19 -11.69 -20.55
C HIS A 64 5.73 -12.82 -21.46
N GLN A 65 5.37 -13.98 -20.89
CA GLN A 65 4.91 -15.14 -21.64
C GLN A 65 3.64 -14.88 -22.46
N THR A 66 2.77 -14.00 -21.98
CA THR A 66 1.51 -13.64 -22.66
C THR A 66 1.65 -12.43 -23.59
N GLY A 67 2.86 -11.90 -23.80
CA GLY A 67 3.10 -10.72 -24.63
C GLY A 67 2.51 -9.42 -24.05
N GLN A 68 2.21 -9.41 -22.75
CA GLN A 68 1.67 -8.28 -21.99
C GLN A 68 2.76 -7.56 -21.19
N ASP A 69 4.00 -7.67 -21.64
CA ASP A 69 5.09 -6.87 -21.09
C ASP A 69 4.71 -5.41 -21.06
N ASN A 70 4.96 -4.78 -19.92
CA ASN A 70 4.70 -3.36 -19.77
C ASN A 70 6.04 -2.63 -19.87
N PRO A 71 6.40 -2.09 -21.05
CA PRO A 71 7.58 -1.23 -21.16
C PRO A 71 7.41 0.06 -20.33
N TYR A 72 6.18 0.37 -19.96
CA TYR A 72 5.79 1.54 -19.16
C TYR A 72 4.99 1.10 -17.93
N ILE A 73 5.29 1.66 -16.76
CA ILE A 73 4.44 1.49 -15.57
C ILE A 73 3.34 2.57 -15.61
N PRO A 74 2.05 2.19 -15.71
CA PRO A 74 0.94 3.14 -15.77
C PRO A 74 0.87 4.03 -14.52
N GLU A 75 0.36 5.23 -14.68
CA GLU A 75 0.20 6.22 -13.60
C GLU A 75 -0.62 5.66 -12.44
N THR A 76 -1.67 4.88 -12.73
CA THR A 76 -2.50 4.23 -11.70
C THR A 76 -1.73 3.23 -10.85
N ALA A 77 -0.76 2.52 -11.43
CA ALA A 77 0.13 1.63 -10.67
C ALA A 77 1.15 2.42 -9.84
N LYS A 78 1.69 3.52 -10.38
CA LYS A 78 2.59 4.42 -9.63
C LYS A 78 1.89 5.06 -8.42
N ILE A 79 0.61 5.42 -8.55
CA ILE A 79 -0.20 5.93 -7.44
C ILE A 79 -0.25 4.90 -6.32
N LEU A 80 -0.63 3.65 -6.61
CA LEU A 80 -0.70 2.60 -5.59
C LEU A 80 0.66 2.32 -4.94
N LEU A 81 1.75 2.26 -5.72
CA LEU A 81 3.09 2.04 -5.19
C LEU A 81 3.49 3.12 -4.18
N ASN A 82 3.26 4.40 -4.52
CA ASN A 82 3.59 5.52 -3.64
C ASN A 82 2.68 5.57 -2.41
N VAL A 83 1.39 5.23 -2.54
CA VAL A 83 0.48 5.13 -1.40
C VAL A 83 0.90 3.99 -0.46
N SER A 84 1.27 2.83 -0.99
CA SER A 84 1.81 1.73 -0.18
C SER A 84 3.08 2.14 0.58
N ALA A 85 3.95 2.96 -0.02
CA ALA A 85 5.12 3.51 0.65
C ALA A 85 4.76 4.51 1.76
N VAL A 86 3.72 5.33 1.58
CA VAL A 86 3.19 6.18 2.66
C VAL A 86 2.65 5.30 3.78
N CYS A 87 1.81 4.31 3.47
CA CYS A 87 1.21 3.40 4.45
C CYS A 87 2.27 2.64 5.24
N SER A 88 3.33 2.12 4.60
CA SER A 88 4.38 1.38 5.31
C SER A 88 5.15 2.25 6.32
N ASN A 89 5.29 3.55 6.05
CA ASN A 89 5.90 4.50 6.97
C ASN A 89 4.96 4.97 8.10
N LEU A 90 3.66 4.66 8.02
CA LEU A 90 2.71 4.91 9.11
C LEU A 90 2.72 3.79 10.16
N ILE A 91 3.15 2.58 9.78
CA ILE A 91 3.23 1.44 10.70
C ILE A 91 4.18 1.76 11.85
N GLY A 92 3.71 1.60 13.09
CA GLY A 92 4.49 1.84 14.31
C GLY A 92 4.70 3.31 14.68
N VAL A 93 4.09 4.27 13.96
CA VAL A 93 4.15 5.69 14.35
C VAL A 93 3.36 5.92 15.64
N LYS A 94 4.07 6.28 16.72
CA LYS A 94 3.49 6.43 18.07
C LYS A 94 2.68 7.71 18.28
N ASP A 95 3.00 8.78 17.55
CA ASP A 95 2.30 10.06 17.65
C ASP A 95 2.08 10.65 16.25
N LEU A 96 0.82 10.58 15.82
CA LEU A 96 0.39 11.10 14.53
C LEU A 96 -0.01 12.58 14.58
N ASP A 97 -0.16 13.14 15.78
CA ASP A 97 -0.80 14.43 16.02
C ASP A 97 0.21 15.52 16.46
N SER A 98 1.39 15.12 16.91
CA SER A 98 2.50 16.03 17.18
C SER A 98 2.86 16.90 15.97
N PRO A 99 2.99 18.23 16.16
CA PRO A 99 3.39 19.14 15.09
C PRO A 99 4.86 18.94 14.75
N VAL A 100 5.16 18.61 13.49
CA VAL A 100 6.52 18.51 12.98
C VAL A 100 6.81 19.73 12.11
N GLN A 101 7.96 20.37 12.33
CA GLN A 101 8.46 21.40 11.43
C GLN A 101 9.00 20.72 10.17
N LEU A 102 8.34 20.98 9.05
CA LEU A 102 8.81 20.54 7.74
C LEU A 102 9.54 21.71 7.08
N ASN A 103 10.18 21.43 5.96
CA ASN A 103 10.75 22.39 5.00
C ASN A 103 9.71 23.39 4.42
N THR A 104 8.48 23.38 4.92
CA THR A 104 7.46 24.42 4.72
C THR A 104 7.35 25.29 5.98
N ASN A 105 7.13 26.60 5.86
CA ASN A 105 6.95 27.54 6.98
C ASN A 105 5.69 27.29 7.87
N LYS A 106 5.12 26.09 7.86
CA LYS A 106 3.96 25.68 8.66
C LYS A 106 4.20 24.28 9.22
N ALA A 107 4.20 24.18 10.56
CA ALA A 107 4.19 22.90 11.23
C ALA A 107 2.91 22.11 10.88
N LYS A 108 3.06 20.81 10.64
CA LYS A 108 1.95 19.90 10.35
C LYS A 108 2.17 18.58 11.09
N SER A 109 1.08 17.98 11.55
CA SER A 109 1.11 16.61 12.06
C SER A 109 1.07 15.61 10.90
N ILE A 110 1.54 14.38 11.16
CA ILE A 110 1.49 13.29 10.18
C ILE A 110 0.04 12.99 9.78
N ARG A 111 -0.89 12.96 10.75
CA ARG A 111 -2.33 12.79 10.49
C ARG A 111 -2.85 13.84 9.52
N LYS A 112 -2.47 15.10 9.71
CA LYS A 112 -2.89 16.18 8.81
C LYS A 112 -2.33 16.00 7.41
N MET A 113 -1.10 15.52 7.25
CA MET A 113 -0.52 15.22 5.95
C MET A 113 -1.28 14.11 5.22
N VAL A 114 -1.58 13.01 5.91
CA VAL A 114 -2.32 11.87 5.35
C VAL A 114 -3.77 12.25 5.01
N ASN A 115 -4.45 12.99 5.87
CA ASN A 115 -5.81 13.46 5.59
C ASN A 115 -5.86 14.38 4.36
N ASN A 116 -4.91 15.30 4.21
CA ASN A 116 -4.84 16.13 3.00
C ASN A 116 -4.63 15.28 1.73
N LEU A 117 -3.88 14.18 1.81
CA LEU A 117 -3.68 13.26 0.69
C LEU A 117 -4.99 12.52 0.35
N ASN A 118 -5.74 12.08 1.35
CA ASN A 118 -7.07 11.49 1.16
C ASN A 118 -8.04 12.47 0.50
N ASP A 119 -8.09 13.71 1.00
CA ASP A 119 -8.91 14.78 0.45
C ASP A 119 -8.50 15.12 -1.00
N PHE A 120 -7.19 15.14 -1.29
CA PHE A 120 -6.69 15.31 -2.65
C PHE A 120 -7.21 14.24 -3.60
N TYR A 121 -7.17 12.95 -3.23
CA TYR A 121 -7.70 11.90 -4.10
C TYR A 121 -9.21 11.99 -4.30
N ARG A 122 -9.96 12.27 -3.23
CA ARG A 122 -11.43 12.31 -3.24
C ARG A 122 -11.98 13.53 -3.97
N ASP A 123 -11.45 14.72 -3.67
CA ASP A 123 -12.09 15.99 -4.03
C ASP A 123 -11.36 16.71 -5.18
N HIS A 124 -10.10 16.38 -5.46
CA HIS A 124 -9.31 17.10 -6.45
C HIS A 124 -8.91 16.22 -7.64
N ALA A 125 -8.19 15.13 -7.41
CA ALA A 125 -7.59 14.33 -8.48
C ALA A 125 -8.67 13.68 -9.36
N ALA A 126 -9.62 12.95 -8.77
CA ALA A 126 -10.66 12.26 -9.52
C ALA A 126 -11.55 13.23 -10.30
N GLN A 127 -12.03 14.29 -9.62
CA GLN A 127 -12.90 15.31 -10.23
C GLN A 127 -12.19 16.09 -11.35
N GLY A 128 -10.93 16.48 -11.12
CA GLY A 128 -10.12 17.20 -12.11
C GLY A 128 -9.85 16.36 -13.35
N ILE A 129 -9.53 15.07 -13.18
CA ILE A 129 -9.37 14.14 -14.31
C ILE A 129 -10.68 13.99 -15.06
N GLU A 130 -11.81 13.80 -14.36
CA GLU A 130 -13.13 13.67 -14.98
C GLU A 130 -13.48 14.92 -15.81
N ALA A 131 -13.30 16.11 -15.24
CA ALA A 131 -13.54 17.38 -15.93
C ALA A 131 -12.64 17.53 -17.17
N ALA A 132 -11.34 17.25 -17.04
CA ALA A 132 -10.41 17.35 -18.16
C ALA A 132 -10.74 16.37 -19.30
N VAL A 133 -11.20 15.16 -18.98
CA VAL A 133 -11.61 14.17 -19.98
C VAL A 133 -12.91 14.58 -20.69
N LYS A 134 -13.83 15.28 -20.02
CA LYS A 134 -15.07 15.78 -20.65
C LYS A 134 -14.79 16.80 -21.77
N HIS A 135 -13.75 17.61 -21.64
CA HIS A 135 -13.33 18.56 -22.68
C HIS A 135 -12.60 17.92 -23.89
N ARG A 136 -12.46 16.59 -23.95
CA ARG A 136 -11.71 15.90 -25.02
C ARG A 136 -12.31 16.08 -26.43
N ASN A 137 -13.59 16.40 -26.54
CA ASN A 137 -14.33 16.48 -27.81
C ASN A 137 -14.90 17.89 -28.11
N GLU A 138 -14.43 18.91 -27.39
CA GLU A 138 -14.71 20.34 -27.65
C GLU A 138 -13.55 20.96 -28.44
#